data_AF-A0A0S8ALZ2-F1
#
_entry.id   AF-A0A0S8ALZ2-F1
#
_cell.length_a   1.000
_cell.length_b   1.000
_cell.length_c   1.000
_cell.angle_alpha   90.00
_cell.angle_beta   90.00
_cell.angle_gamma   90.00
#
_symmetry.space_group_name_H-M   'P 1'
#
loop_
_entity.id
_entity.type
_entity.pdbx_description
1 polymer ?
#
loop_
_entity_poly.entity_id
_entity_poly.type
_entity_poly.pdbx_seq_one_letter_code
_entity_poly.pdbx_strand_id
1 'polypeptide(L)' 'MAERINQQTPITADEVLRTEIIVNQALIDILIAKQIISEEELVNSIRKIKLEQEQILKDSNKIISLKR' A
#
# COMPACT_ATOMS: atom_id res chain seq x y z
N MET A 1 3.85 23.01 -37.69
CA MET A 1 3.88 21.53 -37.71
C MET A 1 3.81 21.09 -36.26
N ALA A 2 2.66 20.55 -35.82
CA ALA A 2 2.50 20.08 -34.45
C ALA A 2 2.82 18.59 -34.44
N GLU A 3 4.02 18.23 -33.98
CA GLU A 3 4.34 16.86 -33.65
C GLU A 3 3.44 16.45 -32.48
N ARG A 4 2.44 15.62 -32.78
CA ARG A 4 1.64 14.95 -31.76
C ARG A 4 2.55 13.96 -31.08
N ILE A 5 3.12 14.36 -29.94
CA ILE A 5 3.83 13.46 -29.04
C ILE A 5 2.80 12.38 -28.65
N ASN A 6 3.02 11.17 -29.14
CA ASN A 6 2.17 10.02 -28.91
C ASN A 6 2.42 9.54 -27.47
N GLN A 7 1.78 10.19 -26.49
CA GLN A 7 2.05 10.01 -25.05
C GLN A 7 1.25 8.85 -24.43
N GLN A 8 1.38 7.65 -24.97
CA GLN A 8 0.97 6.43 -24.24
C GLN A 8 2.03 5.36 -24.41
N THR A 9 3.19 5.60 -23.81
CA THR A 9 4.13 4.53 -23.51
C THR A 9 3.41 3.56 -22.58
N PRO A 10 3.32 2.26 -22.90
CA PRO A 10 2.71 1.28 -22.02
C PRO A 10 3.52 1.22 -20.73
N ILE A 11 2.94 1.69 -19.63
CA ILE A 11 3.54 1.67 -18.30
C ILE A 11 3.41 0.24 -17.78
N THR A 12 4.52 -0.35 -17.36
CA THR A 12 4.54 -1.70 -16.79
C THR A 12 3.98 -1.70 -15.36
N ALA A 13 3.45 -2.83 -14.92
CA ALA A 13 3.01 -3.00 -13.54
C ALA A 13 4.16 -2.76 -12.53
N ASP A 14 5.40 -3.08 -12.91
CA ASP A 14 6.59 -2.82 -12.08
C ASP A 14 6.85 -1.32 -11.92
N GLU A 15 6.75 -0.54 -13.01
CA GLU A 15 6.93 0.91 -12.96
C GLU A 15 5.85 1.60 -12.12
N VAL A 16 4.60 1.15 -12.22
CA VAL A 16 3.51 1.66 -11.38
C VAL A 16 3.79 1.34 -9.91
N LEU A 17 4.13 0.08 -9.59
CA LEU A 17 4.43 -0.34 -8.23
C LEU A 17 5.60 0.44 -7.62
N ARG A 18 6.68 0.63 -8.38
CA ARG A 18 7.82 1.45 -7.93
C ARG A 18 7.42 2.89 -7.63
N THR A 19 6.61 3.47 -8.52
CA THR A 19 6.13 4.85 -8.35
C THR A 19 5.29 4.97 -7.08
N GLU A 20 4.38 4.02 -6.85
CA GLU A 20 3.57 3.99 -5.64
C GLU A 20 4.42 3.84 -4.37
N ILE A 21 5.43 2.97 -4.38
CA ILE A 21 6.35 2.79 -3.23
C ILE A 21 7.07 4.11 -2.91
N ILE A 22 7.61 4.78 -3.94
CA ILE A 22 8.36 6.04 -3.76
C ILE A 22 7.44 7.13 -3.20
N VAL A 23 6.25 7.29 -3.78
CA VAL A 23 5.28 8.30 -3.34
C VAL A 23 4.83 8.02 -1.90
N ASN A 24 4.53 6.77 -1.57
CA ASN A 24 4.10 6.40 -0.22
C ASN A 24 5.20 6.68 0.82
N GLN A 25 6.46 6.36 0.51
CA GLN A 25 7.58 6.66 1.42
C GLN A 25 7.75 8.17 1.61
N ALA A 26 7.71 8.95 0.53
CA ALA A 26 7.82 10.41 0.62
C ALA A 26 6.69 11.03 1.47
N LEU A 27 5.47 10.50 1.36
CA LEU A 27 4.35 10.92 2.20
C LEU A 27 4.59 10.58 3.68
N ILE A 28 5.04 9.37 3.99
CA ILE A 28 5.39 8.95 5.35
C ILE A 28 6.45 9.88 5.93
N ASP A 29 7.51 10.16 5.17
CA ASP A 29 8.60 11.04 5.60
C ASP A 29 8.09 12.46 5.91
N ILE A 30 7.19 12.99 5.09
CA ILE A 30 6.57 14.30 5.32
C ILE A 30 5.74 14.30 6.62
N LEU A 31 4.95 13.25 6.86
CA LEU A 31 4.10 13.16 8.05
C LEU A 31 4.94 13.08 9.33
N ILE A 32 6.04 12.33 9.31
CA ILE A 32 6.99 12.24 10.42
C ILE A 32 7.71 13.56 10.64
N ALA A 33 8.26 14.16 9.57
CA ALA A 33 8.97 15.45 9.65
C ALA A 33 8.07 16.58 10.18
N LYS A 34 6.77 16.53 9.86
CA LYS A 34 5.77 17.47 10.37
C LYS A 34 5.23 17.12 11.76
N GLN A 35 5.72 16.04 12.40
CA GLN A 35 5.26 15.56 13.70
C GLN A 35 3.75 15.31 13.74
N ILE A 36 3.15 14.95 12.60
CA ILE A 36 1.73 14.57 12.50
C ILE A 36 1.54 13.13 12.99
N ILE A 37 2.55 12.30 12.78
CA ILE A 37 2.62 10.92 13.26
C ILE A 37 4.06 10.63 13.71
N SER A 38 4.21 9.89 14.80
CA SER A 38 5.50 9.34 15.20
C SER A 38 5.80 8.00 14.51
N GLU A 39 7.08 7.63 14.42
CA GLU A 39 7.47 6.30 13.93
C GLU A 39 6.82 5.17 14.74
N GLU A 40 6.70 5.34 16.05
CA GLU A 40 6.07 4.33 16.92
C GLU A 40 4.58 4.16 16.60
N GLU A 41 3.84 5.25 16.43
CA GLU A 41 2.42 5.21 16.06
C GLU A 41 2.21 4.55 14.69
N LEU A 42 3.09 4.83 13.73
CA LEU A 42 3.07 4.19 12.42
C LEU A 42 3.28 2.68 12.55
N VAL A 43 4.32 2.24 13.27
CA VAL A 43 4.62 0.81 13.48
C VAL A 43 3.48 0.10 14.20
N ASN A 44 2.92 0.71 15.24
CA ASN A 44 1.79 0.16 15.99
C ASN A 44 0.55 0.02 15.11
N SER A 45 0.30 0.99 14.23
CA SER A 45 -0.82 0.95 13.28
C SER A 45 -0.64 -0.15 12.24
N ILE A 46 0.56 -0.29 11.67
CA ILE A 46 0.90 -1.38 10.75
C ILE A 46 0.72 -2.75 11.43
N ARG A 47 1.12 -2.88 12.69
CA ARG A 47 0.93 -4.12 13.46
C ARG A 47 -0.54 -4.47 13.62
N LYS A 48 -1.39 -3.49 13.95
CA LYS A 48 -2.85 -3.69 14.07
C LYS A 48 -3.45 -4.18 12.76
N ILE A 49 -3.12 -3.53 11.64
CA ILE A 49 -3.60 -3.92 10.31
C ILE A 49 -3.19 -5.36 9.98
N LYS A 50 -1.95 -5.75 10.26
CA LYS A 50 -1.49 -7.14 10.05
C LYS A 50 -2.30 -8.15 10.86
N LEU A 51 -2.55 -7.87 12.14
CA LEU A 51 -3.37 -8.73 12.99
C LEU A 51 -4.81 -8.86 12.49
N GLU A 52 -5.40 -7.75 12.05
CA GLU A 52 -6.75 -7.74 11.45
C GLU A 52 -6.80 -8.58 10.16
N GLN A 53 -5.80 -8.46 9.29
CA GLN A 53 -5.71 -9.27 8.07
C GLN A 53 -5.55 -10.76 8.38
N GLU A 54 -4.69 -11.12 9.35
CA GLU A 54 -4.55 -12.50 9.80
C GLU A 54 -5.85 -13.07 10.35
N GLN A 55 -6.62 -12.27 11.09
CA GLN A 55 -7.93 -12.66 11.60
C GLN A 55 -8.93 -12.90 10.47
N ILE A 56 -9.00 -11.99 9.49
CA ILE A 56 -9.86 -12.14 8.30
C ILE A 56 -9.51 -13.43 7.54
N LEU A 57 -8.22 -13.74 7.39
CA LEU A 57 -7.78 -14.98 6.73
C LEU A 57 -8.20 -16.23 7.51
N LYS A 58 -8.07 -16.22 8.85
CA LYS A 58 -8.51 -17.32 9.72
C LYS A 58 -10.02 -17.54 9.63
N ASP A 59 -10.80 -16.47 9.66
CA ASP A 59 -12.26 -16.54 9.58
C ASP A 59 -12.73 -17.01 8.20
N SER A 60 -12.07 -16.58 7.13
CA SER A 60 -12.31 -17.06 5.77
C SER A 60 -12.06 -18.57 5.66
N ASN A 61 -10.96 -19.07 6.23
CA ASN A 61 -10.64 -20.50 6.23
C ASN A 61 -11.65 -21.33 7.06
N LYS A 62 -12.15 -20.78 8.17
CA LYS A 62 -13.17 -21.43 9.00
C LYS A 62 -14.50 -21.61 8.26
N ILE A 63 -14.92 -20.61 7.46
CA ILE A 63 -16.12 -20.68 6.63
C ILE A 63 -16.01 -21.77 5.56
N ILE A 64 -14.84 -21.91 4.93
CA ILE A 64 -14.59 -22.94 3.91
C ILE A 64 -14.62 -24.34 4.54
N SER A 65 -14.12 -24.49 5.78
CA SER A 65 -14.07 -25.77 6.48
C SER A 65 -15.42 -26.27 7.00
N LEU A 66 -16.40 -25.38 7.22
CA LEU A 66 -17.77 -25.71 7.66
C LEU A 66 -18.73 -26.08 6.52
N LYS A 67 -18.32 -25.90 5.26
CA LYS A 67 -19.11 -26.24 4.06
C LYS A 67 -18.78 -27.62 3.46
N ARG A 68 -17.96 -28.44 4.14
CA ARG A 68 -17.63 -29.81 3.73
C ARG A 68 -18.34 -30.84 4.59
#